data_AF-A0A8T4AVR8-F1
#
_entry.id   AF-A0A8T4AVR8-F1
#
_cell.length_a   1.000
_cell.length_b   1.000
_cell.length_c   1.000
_cell.angle_alpha   90.00
_cell.angle_beta   90.00
_cell.angle_gamma   90.00
#
_symmetry.space_group_name_H-M   'P 1'
#
loop_
_entity.id
_entity.type
_entity.pdbx_description
1 polymer ?
#
loop_
_entity_poly.entity_id
_entity_poly.type
_entity_poly.pdbx_seq_one_letter_code
_entity_poly.pdbx_strand_id
1 'polypeptide(L)'
;MSWLKQLWAGQFSFGDTFFAGMFGPAFVFTPVGVVIAGLFAVVAPGTMGLAIFGMTVLYALYFSTTLPAVFKTGLVAKDVGGWRWFGLLLAVAATGGLWWSVYKFAAAL
;
A
#
# COMPACT_ATOMS: atom_id res chain seq x y z
N MET A 1 15.61 5.65 16.24
CA MET A 1 14.20 5.49 15.84
C MET A 1 14.19 4.96 14.41
N SER A 2 13.51 3.84 14.11
CA SER A 2 13.57 3.23 12.75
C SER A 2 12.90 4.11 11.70
N TRP A 3 13.34 4.02 10.45
CA TRP A 3 12.82 4.79 9.32
C TRP A 3 11.29 4.65 9.16
N LEU A 4 10.75 3.43 9.29
CA LEU A 4 9.30 3.17 9.21
C LEU A 4 8.51 3.90 10.32
N LYS A 5 9.06 4.00 11.52
CA LYS A 5 8.42 4.75 12.61
C LYS A 5 8.38 6.25 12.31
N GLN A 6 9.43 6.79 11.66
CA GLN A 6 9.45 8.19 11.23
C GLN A 6 8.42 8.45 10.12
N LEU A 7 8.27 7.49 9.20
CA LEU A 7 7.25 7.52 8.14
C LEU A 7 5.85 7.58 8.74
N TRP A 8 5.50 6.63 9.61
CA TRP A 8 4.19 6.59 10.25
C TRP A 8 3.94 7.75 11.22
N ALA A 9 4.99 8.34 11.77
CA ALA A 9 4.88 9.57 12.56
C ALA A 9 4.62 10.82 11.68
N GLY A 10 4.72 10.71 10.36
CA GLY A 10 4.58 11.83 9.42
C GLY A 10 5.68 12.88 9.61
N GLN A 11 6.91 12.43 9.85
CA GLN A 11 8.07 13.31 10.06
C GLN A 11 8.77 13.70 8.75
N PHE A 12 8.36 13.13 7.62
CA PHE A 12 8.84 13.50 6.30
C PHE A 12 7.94 14.55 5.64
N SER A 13 8.40 15.10 4.50
CA SER A 13 7.55 15.93 3.64
C SER A 13 6.30 15.14 3.19
N PHE A 14 5.26 15.86 2.76
CA PHE A 14 4.08 15.20 2.19
C PHE A 14 4.44 14.34 0.97
N GLY A 15 5.29 14.85 0.07
CA GLY A 15 5.71 14.12 -1.13
C GLY A 15 6.43 12.81 -0.79
N ASP A 16 7.38 12.86 0.14
CA ASP A 16 8.11 11.67 0.58
C ASP A 16 7.20 10.68 1.31
N THR A 17 6.33 11.17 2.18
CA THR A 17 5.37 10.34 2.93
C THR A 17 4.39 9.66 1.97
N PHE A 18 3.88 10.41 0.99
CA PHE A 18 2.98 9.89 -0.04
C PHE A 18 3.68 8.86 -0.92
N PHE A 19 4.88 9.17 -1.42
CA PHE A 19 5.62 8.25 -2.28
C PHE A 19 6.02 6.98 -1.51
N ALA A 20 6.73 7.09 -0.39
CA ALA A 20 7.17 5.94 0.40
C ALA A 20 6.01 5.15 1.03
N GLY A 21 4.87 5.81 1.25
CA GLY A 21 3.67 5.18 1.80
C GLY A 21 2.77 4.50 0.78
N MET A 22 2.72 4.98 -0.46
CA MET A 22 1.75 4.51 -1.46
C MET A 22 2.40 3.89 -2.70
N PHE A 23 3.53 4.40 -3.17
CA PHE A 23 4.17 3.93 -4.41
C PHE A 23 5.47 3.16 -4.18
N GLY A 24 6.28 3.59 -3.22
CA GLY A 24 7.49 2.93 -2.74
C GLY A 24 7.30 1.43 -2.47
N PRO A 25 6.23 1.01 -1.79
CA PRO A 25 5.97 -0.40 -1.51
C PRO A 25 5.78 -1.24 -2.78
N ALA A 26 5.24 -0.68 -3.87
CA ALA A 26 5.03 -1.43 -5.12
C ALA A 26 6.35 -1.94 -5.70
N PHE A 27 7.45 -1.18 -5.54
CA PHE A 27 8.78 -1.59 -5.98
C PHE A 27 9.32 -2.82 -5.25
N VAL A 28 8.77 -3.15 -4.08
CA VAL A 28 9.16 -4.34 -3.30
C VAL A 28 8.09 -5.42 -3.41
N PHE A 29 6.84 -5.08 -3.13
CA PHE A 29 5.72 -6.03 -3.10
C PHE A 29 5.45 -6.68 -4.45
N THR A 30 5.57 -5.94 -5.56
CA THR A 30 5.33 -6.50 -6.89
C THR A 30 6.36 -7.57 -7.26
N PRO A 31 7.69 -7.32 -7.27
CA PRO A 31 8.65 -8.35 -7.60
C PRO A 31 8.63 -9.52 -6.61
N VAL A 32 8.49 -9.25 -5.31
CA VAL A 32 8.35 -10.31 -4.29
C VAL A 32 7.10 -11.15 -4.55
N GLY A 33 5.97 -10.51 -4.85
CA GLY A 33 4.71 -11.18 -5.17
C GLY A 33 4.82 -12.08 -6.41
N VAL A 34 5.52 -11.62 -7.46
CA VAL A 34 5.78 -12.44 -8.66
C VAL A 34 6.60 -13.68 -8.33
N VAL A 35 7.67 -13.53 -7.55
CA VAL A 35 8.51 -14.67 -7.12
C VAL A 35 7.70 -15.66 -6.28
N ILE A 36 6.94 -15.17 -5.29
CA ILE A 36 6.10 -16.02 -4.44
C ILE A 36 5.04 -16.74 -5.27
N ALA A 37 4.34 -16.04 -6.16
CA ALA A 37 3.33 -16.65 -7.03
C ALA A 37 3.93 -17.72 -7.95
N GLY A 38 5.11 -17.46 -8.53
CA GLY A 38 5.84 -18.43 -9.35
C GLY A 38 6.27 -19.67 -8.56
N LEU A 39 6.75 -19.50 -7.33
CA LEU A 39 7.09 -20.63 -6.45
C LEU A 39 5.86 -21.49 -6.13
N PHE A 40 4.73 -20.87 -5.80
CA PHE A 40 3.49 -21.59 -5.51
C PHE A 40 2.94 -22.32 -6.73
N ALA A 41 3.08 -21.75 -7.94
CA ALA A 41 2.70 -22.42 -9.17
C ALA A 41 3.47 -23.73 -9.41
N VAL A 42 4.70 -23.85 -8.92
CA VAL A 42 5.55 -25.05 -9.07
C VAL A 42 5.40 -26.01 -7.89
N VAL A 43 5.47 -25.49 -6.65
CA VAL A 43 5.59 -26.31 -5.44
C VAL A 43 4.22 -26.76 -4.90
N ALA A 44 3.17 -25.95 -5.09
CA ALA A 44 1.82 -26.25 -4.61
C ALA A 44 0.77 -25.83 -5.66
N PRO A 45 0.71 -26.51 -6.82
CA PRO A 45 -0.20 -26.16 -7.90
C PRO A 45 -1.65 -26.07 -7.41
N GLY A 46 -2.37 -25.03 -7.85
CA GLY A 46 -3.75 -24.74 -7.42
C GLY A 46 -3.86 -23.83 -6.19
N THR A 47 -2.78 -23.58 -5.45
CA THR A 47 -2.80 -22.68 -4.26
C THR A 47 -2.33 -21.26 -4.54
N MET A 48 -1.95 -20.94 -5.79
CA MET A 48 -1.47 -19.61 -6.19
C MET A 48 -2.44 -18.48 -5.84
N GLY A 49 -3.75 -18.73 -5.94
CA GLY A 49 -4.78 -17.76 -5.57
C GLY A 49 -4.70 -17.35 -4.10
N LEU A 50 -4.39 -18.28 -3.19
CA LEU A 50 -4.22 -18.01 -1.77
C LEU A 50 -2.97 -17.16 -1.49
N ALA A 51 -1.88 -17.40 -2.23
CA ALA A 51 -0.66 -16.60 -2.11
C ALA A 51 -0.89 -15.15 -2.58
N ILE A 52 -1.56 -14.96 -3.71
CA ILE A 52 -1.94 -13.64 -4.22
C ILE A 52 -2.89 -12.93 -3.25
N PHE A 53 -3.87 -13.65 -2.71
CA PHE A 53 -4.79 -13.13 -1.70
C PHE A 53 -4.04 -12.65 -0.45
N GLY A 54 -3.16 -13.48 0.11
CA GLY A 54 -2.36 -13.14 1.29
C GLY A 54 -1.48 -11.90 1.05
N MET A 55 -0.82 -11.82 -0.10
CA MET A 55 -0.03 -10.64 -0.49
C MET A 55 -0.90 -9.38 -0.61
N THR A 56 -2.09 -9.49 -1.19
CA THR A 56 -3.04 -8.38 -1.32
C THR A 56 -3.50 -7.88 0.04
N VAL A 57 -3.78 -8.78 0.99
CA VAL A 57 -4.14 -8.41 2.38
C VAL A 57 -3.00 -7.67 3.06
N LEU A 58 -1.76 -8.16 2.98
CA LEU A 58 -0.60 -7.50 3.56
C LEU A 58 -0.41 -6.09 2.98
N TYR A 59 -0.62 -5.95 1.67
CA TYR A 59 -0.52 -4.66 1.00
C TYR A 59 -1.61 -3.68 1.42
N ALA A 60 -2.86 -4.14 1.54
CA ALA A 60 -3.98 -3.33 2.03
C ALA A 60 -3.75 -2.84 3.47
N LEU A 61 -3.21 -3.70 4.34
CA LEU A 61 -2.84 -3.34 5.71
C LEU A 61 -1.72 -2.30 5.75
N TYR A 62 -0.70 -2.43 4.91
CA TYR A 62 0.38 -1.45 4.82
C TYR A 62 -0.14 -0.06 4.40
N PHE A 63 -1.00 0.03 3.38
CA PHE A 63 -1.61 1.32 3.00
C PHE A 63 -2.48 1.88 4.13
N SER A 64 -3.26 1.02 4.78
CA SER A 64 -4.17 1.44 5.85
C SER A 64 -3.42 2.03 7.06
N THR A 65 -2.27 1.45 7.41
CA THR A 65 -1.41 1.95 8.50
C THR A 65 -0.65 3.22 8.13
N THR A 66 -0.39 3.44 6.84
CA THR A 66 0.34 4.62 6.35
C THR A 66 -0.57 5.80 6.00
N LEU A 67 -1.85 5.53 5.73
CA LEU A 67 -2.85 6.54 5.38
C LEU A 67 -2.94 7.70 6.39
N PRO A 68 -2.94 7.48 7.73
CA PRO A 68 -2.98 8.58 8.69
C PRO A 68 -1.77 9.53 8.58
N ALA A 69 -0.57 9.00 8.29
CA ALA A 69 0.63 9.81 8.13
C ALA A 69 0.57 10.67 6.85
N VAL A 70 0.04 10.10 5.77
CA VAL A 70 -0.21 10.82 4.51
C VAL A 70 -1.23 11.94 4.72
N PHE A 71 -2.30 11.69 5.48
CA PHE A 71 -3.27 12.73 5.84
C PHE A 71 -2.65 13.81 6.73
N LYS A 72 -1.94 13.41 7.78
CA LYS A 72 -1.28 14.35 8.70
C LYS A 72 -0.36 15.31 7.95
N THR A 73 0.49 14.77 7.08
CA THR A 73 1.46 15.58 6.30
C THR A 73 0.77 16.37 5.19
N GLY A 74 -0.22 15.80 4.50
CA GLY A 74 -0.93 16.46 3.39
C GLY A 74 -1.84 17.60 3.83
N LEU A 75 -2.47 17.50 5.00
CA LEU A 75 -3.32 18.58 5.54
C LEU A 75 -2.51 19.83 5.91
N VAL A 76 -1.26 19.66 6.35
CA VAL A 76 -0.38 20.77 6.75
C VAL A 76 0.53 21.27 5.62
N ALA A 77 0.73 20.47 4.56
CA ALA A 77 1.55 20.85 3.42
C ALA A 77 0.92 22.01 2.64
N LYS A 78 1.63 23.14 2.55
CA LYS A 78 1.21 24.35 1.82
C LYS A 78 2.05 24.59 0.55
N ASP A 79 3.24 24.03 0.53
CA ASP A 79 4.26 24.09 -0.51
C ASP A 79 3.86 23.38 -1.81
N VAL A 80 3.01 22.36 -1.72
CA VAL A 80 2.52 21.57 -2.88
C VAL A 80 1.19 22.06 -3.47
N GLY A 81 0.61 23.13 -2.93
CA GLY A 81 -0.63 23.73 -3.45
C GLY A 81 -1.80 22.74 -3.56
N GLY A 82 -2.54 22.78 -4.66
CA GLY A 82 -3.71 21.92 -4.91
C GLY A 82 -3.38 20.42 -5.04
N TRP A 83 -2.13 20.07 -5.38
CA TRP A 83 -1.70 18.67 -5.53
C TRP A 83 -1.83 17.86 -4.25
N ARG A 84 -1.78 18.51 -3.08
CA ARG A 84 -2.01 17.82 -1.80
C ARG A 84 -3.38 17.14 -1.76
N TRP A 85 -4.41 17.79 -2.28
CA TRP A 85 -5.78 17.25 -2.26
C TRP A 85 -5.92 16.07 -3.22
N PHE A 86 -5.33 16.18 -4.40
CA PHE A 86 -5.26 15.06 -5.33
C PHE A 86 -4.54 13.86 -4.72
N GLY A 87 -3.40 14.06 -4.07
CA GLY A 87 -2.67 13.00 -3.38
C GLY A 87 -3.48 12.36 -2.24
N LEU A 88 -4.18 13.16 -1.43
CA LEU A 88 -5.05 12.63 -0.37
C LEU A 88 -6.21 11.78 -0.94
N LEU A 89 -6.87 12.27 -2.00
CA LEU A 89 -7.93 11.52 -2.67
C LEU A 89 -7.41 10.21 -3.26
N LEU A 90 -6.24 10.26 -3.92
CA LEU A 90 -5.61 9.08 -4.50
C LEU A 90 -5.20 8.07 -3.42
N ALA A 91 -4.70 8.52 -2.27
CA ALA A 91 -4.37 7.64 -1.14
C ALA A 91 -5.60 6.90 -0.61
N VAL A 92 -6.74 7.58 -0.48
CA VAL A 92 -8.01 6.96 -0.08
C VAL A 92 -8.49 5.98 -1.14
N ALA A 93 -8.51 6.39 -2.41
CA ALA A 93 -8.96 5.53 -3.51
C ALA A 93 -8.10 4.28 -3.66
N ALA A 94 -6.77 4.41 -3.55
CA ALA A 94 -5.84 3.28 -3.62
C ALA A 94 -6.04 2.32 -2.44
N THR A 95 -6.17 2.84 -1.21
CA THR A 95 -6.43 2.02 -0.02
C THR A 95 -7.77 1.30 -0.12
N GLY A 96 -8.82 2.01 -0.56
CA GLY A 96 -10.16 1.43 -0.78
C GLY A 96 -10.17 0.39 -1.91
N GLY A 97 -9.46 0.63 -3.00
CA GLY A 97 -9.32 -0.31 -4.12
C GLY A 97 -8.63 -1.61 -3.73
N LEU A 98 -7.63 -1.55 -2.84
CA LEU A 98 -7.02 -2.76 -2.28
C LEU A 98 -7.99 -3.54 -1.41
N TRP A 99 -8.71 -2.89 -0.50
CA TRP A 99 -9.71 -3.57 0.32
C TRP A 99 -10.88 -4.13 -0.50
N TRP A 100 -11.28 -3.44 -1.57
CA TRP A 100 -12.24 -3.97 -2.54
C TRP A 100 -11.71 -5.23 -3.20
N SER A 101 -10.43 -5.25 -3.58
CA SER A 101 -9.77 -6.44 -4.15
C SER A 101 -9.75 -7.58 -3.14
N VAL A 102 -9.39 -7.31 -1.88
CA VAL A 102 -9.45 -8.30 -0.77
C VAL A 102 -10.85 -8.87 -0.63
N TYR A 103 -11.88 -8.03 -0.60
CA TYR A 103 -13.27 -8.46 -0.53
C TYR A 103 -13.66 -9.37 -1.71
N LYS A 104 -13.29 -8.97 -2.94
CA LYS A 104 -13.59 -9.75 -4.14
C LYS A 104 -12.89 -11.11 -4.16
N PHE A 105 -11.64 -11.17 -3.71
CA PHE A 105 -10.92 -12.45 -3.57
C PHE A 105 -11.54 -13.31 -2.47
N ALA A 106 -11.82 -12.76 -1.30
CA ALA A 106 -12.43 -13.49 -0.20
C ALA A 106 -13.81 -14.07 -0.56
N ALA A 107 -14.58 -13.36 -1.39
CA ALA A 107 -15.87 -13.83 -1.90
C ALA A 107 -15.76 -14.90 -2.99
N ALA A 108 -14.56 -15.17 -3.52
CA ALA A 108 -14.30 -16.13 -4.59
C ALA A 108 -13.53 -17.38 -4.12
N LEU A 109 -13.11 -17.42 -2.85
CA LEU A 109 -12.53 -18.58 -2.17
C LEU A 109 -13.63 -19.49 -1.61
#